data_AF-A0A840WBG4-F1
#
_entry.id   AF-A0A840WBG4-F1
#
_cell.length_a   1.000
_cell.length_b   1.000
_cell.length_c   1.000
_cell.angle_alpha   90.00
_cell.angle_beta   90.00
_cell.angle_gamma   90.00
#
_symmetry.space_group_name_H-M   'P 1'
#
loop_
_entity.id
_entity.type
_entity.pdbx_description
1 polymer ?
#
loop_
_entity_poly.entity_id
_entity_poly.type
_entity_poly.pdbx_seq_one_letter_code
_entity_poly.pdbx_strand_id
1 'polypeptide(L)'
;MYTLGPIAAAINLLSAILAVLTAMLTPLAGALAAGLAVVGLTVAVRLLLLPLGVAQVRAEKQRARIAPQLAEISKRYGRNPERMVAEQRKVYAEAGTSPLAGCLPGLVQIPLVIALYGLFIGAGPGEEPLLAHTFAGVELGATLAASAEGLLVSPVFAALLLLLALVAWANRRYVVLPMMKDGPGQPPMLGALSYLQFVTVVVAAFVPLAAGIYLFASTAWALAEKVVLRRVVPD
;
A
#
# COMPACT_ATOMS: atom_id res chain seq x y z
N MET A 1 2.22 23.68 -5.22
CA MET A 1 2.22 22.29 -5.75
C MET A 1 0.81 21.71 -5.93
N TYR A 2 -0.25 22.23 -5.28
CA TYR A 2 -1.64 21.78 -5.47
C TYR A 2 -2.46 22.60 -6.47
N THR A 3 -1.85 23.56 -7.16
CA THR A 3 -2.51 24.49 -8.09
C THR A 3 -2.58 23.96 -9.52
N LEU A 4 -2.07 22.76 -9.79
CA LEU A 4 -2.24 22.11 -11.08
C LEU A 4 -3.69 21.64 -11.20
N GLY A 5 -4.43 22.19 -12.17
CA GLY A 5 -5.87 21.99 -12.35
C GLY A 5 -6.36 20.54 -12.17
N PRO A 6 -5.72 19.52 -12.76
CA PRO A 6 -6.15 18.13 -12.61
C PRO A 6 -5.99 17.59 -11.18
N ILE A 7 -4.93 17.99 -10.47
CA ILE A 7 -4.63 17.54 -9.10
C ILE A 7 -5.60 18.21 -8.13
N ALA A 8 -5.87 19.52 -8.31
CA ALA A 8 -6.87 20.24 -7.53
C ALA A 8 -8.27 19.65 -7.71
N ALA A 9 -8.66 19.35 -8.96
CA ALA A 9 -9.95 18.74 -9.26
C ALA A 9 -10.09 17.34 -8.61
N ALA A 10 -9.03 16.54 -8.64
CA ALA A 10 -9.01 15.23 -7.99
C ALA A 10 -9.15 15.35 -6.47
N ILE A 11 -8.43 16.29 -5.84
CA ILE A 11 -8.53 16.54 -4.39
C ILE A 11 -9.96 16.98 -4.04
N ASN A 12 -10.54 17.94 -4.76
CA ASN A 12 -11.90 18.41 -4.51
C ASN A 12 -12.94 17.29 -4.65
N LEU A 13 -12.81 16.44 -5.68
CA LEU A 13 -13.69 15.29 -5.86
C LEU A 13 -13.57 14.30 -4.68
N LEU A 14 -12.35 14.00 -4.26
CA LEU A 14 -12.10 13.09 -3.15
C LEU A 14 -12.62 13.65 -1.82
N SER A 15 -12.43 14.95 -1.57
CA SER A 15 -13.00 15.63 -0.39
C SER A 15 -14.53 15.58 -0.40
N ALA A 16 -15.17 15.90 -1.53
CA ALA A 16 -16.63 15.86 -1.66
C ALA A 16 -17.20 14.45 -1.42
N ILE A 17 -16.56 13.42 -1.99
CA ILE A 17 -16.96 12.03 -1.75
C ILE A 17 -16.82 11.68 -0.27
N LEU A 18 -15.71 12.08 0.36
CA LEU A 18 -15.46 11.78 1.76
C LEU A 18 -16.45 12.49 2.69
N ALA A 19 -16.81 13.73 2.39
CA ALA A 19 -17.84 14.48 3.13
C ALA A 19 -19.20 13.80 3.04
N VAL A 20 -19.61 13.36 1.84
CA VAL A 20 -20.86 12.62 1.62
C VAL A 20 -20.84 11.29 2.38
N LEU A 21 -19.76 10.51 2.26
CA LEU A 21 -19.61 9.25 2.99
C LEU A 21 -19.67 9.45 4.50
N THR A 22 -19.00 10.48 5.02
CA THR A 22 -19.01 10.80 6.45
C THR A 22 -20.44 11.14 6.89
N ALA A 23 -21.12 12.05 6.18
CA ALA A 23 -22.49 12.45 6.48
C ALA A 23 -23.48 11.27 6.47
N MET A 24 -23.33 10.33 5.52
CA MET A 24 -24.15 9.12 5.46
C MET A 24 -23.86 8.14 6.60
N LEU A 25 -22.62 8.08 7.08
CA LEU A 25 -22.20 7.19 8.18
C LEU A 25 -22.44 7.79 9.56
N THR A 26 -22.49 9.11 9.72
CA THR A 26 -22.77 9.81 10.98
C THR A 26 -23.99 9.29 11.74
N PRO A 27 -25.18 9.07 11.13
CA PRO A 27 -26.34 8.56 11.86
C PRO A 27 -26.17 7.12 12.37
N LEU A 28 -25.26 6.34 11.78
CA LEU A 28 -25.04 4.93 12.11
C LEU A 28 -23.86 4.72 13.06
N ALA A 29 -22.79 5.51 12.87
CA ALA A 29 -21.48 5.28 13.48
C ALA A 29 -21.02 6.43 14.38
N GLY A 30 -21.75 7.56 14.42
CA GLY A 30 -21.44 8.71 15.26
C GLY A 30 -19.98 9.15 15.12
N ALA A 31 -19.25 9.17 16.24
CA ALA A 31 -17.83 9.54 16.31
C ALA A 31 -16.86 8.58 15.59
N LEU A 32 -17.34 7.51 14.94
CA LEU A 32 -16.50 6.63 14.10
C LEU A 32 -16.68 6.92 12.60
N ALA A 33 -17.69 7.73 12.22
CA ALA A 33 -18.09 7.92 10.83
C ALA A 33 -16.96 8.42 9.94
N ALA A 34 -16.16 9.38 10.41
CA ALA A 34 -15.06 9.96 9.62
C ALA A 34 -13.93 8.94 9.34
N GLY A 35 -13.54 8.13 10.33
CA GLY A 35 -12.56 7.06 10.12
C GLY A 35 -13.08 5.95 9.21
N LEU A 36 -14.35 5.56 9.36
CA LEU A 36 -15.00 4.59 8.46
C LEU A 36 -15.15 5.14 7.04
N ALA A 37 -15.38 6.44 6.88
CA ALA A 37 -15.43 7.08 5.57
C ALA A 37 -14.07 7.04 4.86
N VAL A 38 -12.97 7.24 5.58
CA VAL A 38 -11.60 7.07 5.04
C VAL A 38 -11.38 5.63 4.58
N VAL A 39 -11.76 4.64 5.38
CA VAL A 39 -11.67 3.22 5.01
C VAL A 39 -12.52 2.94 3.77
N GLY A 40 -13.76 3.40 3.75
CA GLY A 40 -14.70 3.23 2.64
C GLY A 40 -14.20 3.84 1.33
N LEU A 41 -13.71 5.09 1.38
CA LEU A 41 -13.09 5.75 0.23
C LEU A 41 -11.89 4.96 -0.29
N THR A 42 -11.04 4.48 0.61
CA THR A 42 -9.86 3.67 0.25
C THR A 42 -10.27 2.40 -0.47
N VAL A 43 -11.27 1.68 0.05
CA VAL A 43 -11.82 0.46 -0.56
C VAL A 43 -12.44 0.74 -1.91
N ALA A 44 -13.21 1.82 -2.06
CA ALA A 44 -13.83 2.20 -3.33
C ALA A 44 -12.78 2.49 -4.43
N VAL A 45 -11.74 3.26 -4.09
CA VAL A 45 -10.63 3.52 -5.02
C VAL A 45 -9.91 2.23 -5.39
N ARG A 46 -9.66 1.36 -4.40
CA ARG A 46 -9.02 0.06 -4.63
C ARG A 46 -9.86 -0.88 -5.51
N LEU A 47 -11.18 -0.87 -5.36
CA LEU A 47 -12.10 -1.61 -6.24
C LEU A 47 -12.04 -1.13 -7.69
N LEU A 48 -11.97 0.19 -7.91
CA LEU A 48 -11.78 0.76 -9.26
C LEU A 48 -10.44 0.32 -9.88
N LEU A 49 -9.42 0.14 -9.05
CA LEU A 49 -8.09 -0.31 -9.45
C LEU A 49 -7.94 -1.84 -9.49
N LEU A 50 -8.99 -2.62 -9.19
CA LEU A 50 -8.97 -4.08 -9.27
C LEU A 50 -8.48 -4.65 -10.61
N PRO A 51 -8.88 -4.14 -11.80
CA PRO A 51 -8.35 -4.65 -13.07
C PRO A 51 -6.83 -4.49 -13.18
N LEU A 52 -6.29 -3.41 -12.61
CA LEU A 52 -4.84 -3.22 -12.52
C LEU A 52 -4.20 -4.25 -11.58
N GLY A 53 -4.83 -4.54 -10.45
CA GLY A 53 -4.40 -5.60 -9.52
C GLY A 53 -4.31 -6.97 -10.20
N VAL A 54 -5.28 -7.31 -11.04
CA VAL A 54 -5.27 -8.54 -11.85
C VAL A 54 -4.08 -8.56 -12.81
N ALA A 55 -3.81 -7.46 -13.52
CA ALA A 55 -2.67 -7.35 -14.41
C ALA A 55 -1.34 -7.50 -13.66
N GLN A 56 -1.23 -6.94 -12.45
CA GLN A 56 -0.04 -7.08 -11.59
C GLN A 56 0.21 -8.53 -11.18
N VAL A 57 -0.82 -9.26 -10.74
CA VAL A 57 -0.68 -10.67 -10.34
C VAL A 57 -0.29 -11.54 -11.54
N ARG A 58 -0.83 -11.31 -12.73
CA ARG A 58 -0.41 -12.01 -13.96
C ARG A 58 1.07 -11.77 -14.26
N ALA A 59 1.53 -10.51 -14.18
CA ALA A 59 2.93 -10.17 -14.38
C ALA A 59 3.85 -10.80 -13.32
N GLU A 60 3.43 -10.86 -12.05
CA GLU A 60 4.15 -11.57 -10.97
C GLU A 60 4.30 -13.07 -11.30
N LYS A 61 3.24 -13.75 -11.76
CA LYS A 61 3.27 -15.17 -12.14
C LYS A 61 4.18 -15.44 -13.34
N GLN A 62 4.11 -14.64 -14.39
CA GLN A 62 5.01 -14.75 -15.55
C GLN A 62 6.48 -14.62 -15.15
N ARG A 63 6.79 -13.70 -14.23
CA ARG A 63 8.14 -13.54 -13.69
C ARG A 63 8.61 -14.75 -12.91
N ALA A 64 7.74 -15.32 -12.07
CA ALA A 64 8.06 -16.54 -11.34
C ALA A 64 8.39 -17.70 -12.28
N ARG A 65 7.73 -17.78 -13.45
CA ARG A 65 8.02 -18.80 -14.47
C ARG A 65 9.40 -18.68 -15.11
N ILE A 66 9.87 -17.46 -15.38
CA ILE A 66 11.20 -17.23 -16.00
C ILE A 66 12.34 -17.11 -14.99
N ALA A 67 12.04 -16.93 -13.69
CA ALA A 67 13.03 -16.85 -12.62
C ALA A 67 14.11 -17.95 -12.65
N PRO A 68 13.81 -19.24 -12.85
CA PRO A 68 14.84 -20.29 -12.93
C PRO A 68 15.78 -20.10 -14.13
N GLN A 69 15.28 -19.71 -15.30
CA GLN A 69 16.08 -19.45 -16.49
C GLN A 69 17.03 -18.26 -16.28
N LEU A 70 16.52 -17.19 -15.67
CA LEU A 70 17.32 -16.03 -15.29
C LEU A 70 18.43 -16.40 -14.29
N ALA A 71 18.14 -17.28 -13.33
CA ALA A 71 19.13 -17.76 -12.37
C ALA A 71 20.23 -18.60 -13.04
N GLU A 72 19.89 -19.42 -14.04
CA GLU A 72 20.89 -20.15 -14.82
C GLU A 72 21.78 -19.23 -15.65
N ILE A 73 21.21 -18.18 -16.25
CA ILE A 73 21.99 -17.16 -16.98
C ILE A 73 22.96 -16.47 -16.03
N SER A 74 22.52 -16.09 -14.82
CA SER A 74 23.40 -15.49 -13.81
C SER A 74 24.51 -16.44 -13.36
N LYS A 75 24.25 -17.75 -13.24
CA LYS A 75 25.30 -18.75 -12.93
C LYS A 75 26.30 -18.92 -14.08
N ARG A 76 25.82 -18.94 -15.33
CA ARG A 76 26.67 -19.16 -16.52
C ARG A 76 27.50 -17.94 -16.90
N TYR A 77 26.93 -16.74 -16.79
CA TYR A 77 27.53 -15.49 -17.29
C TYR A 77 27.88 -14.48 -16.19
N GLY A 78 27.88 -14.88 -14.90
CA GLY A 78 28.17 -13.97 -13.79
C GLY A 78 29.52 -13.24 -13.86
N ARG A 79 30.49 -13.75 -14.64
CA ARG A 79 31.79 -13.11 -14.91
C ARG A 79 31.79 -12.17 -16.14
N ASN A 80 30.71 -12.13 -16.91
CA ASN A 80 30.58 -11.27 -18.09
C ASN A 80 29.22 -10.52 -18.03
N PRO A 81 29.20 -9.31 -17.43
CA PRO A 81 27.96 -8.59 -17.19
C PRO A 81 27.26 -8.17 -18.48
N GLU A 82 28.00 -7.84 -19.53
CA GLU A 82 27.41 -7.46 -20.83
C GLU A 82 26.63 -8.62 -21.46
N ARG A 83 27.23 -9.82 -21.49
CA ARG A 83 26.54 -11.02 -21.99
C ARG A 83 25.40 -11.45 -21.08
N MET A 84 25.56 -11.34 -19.77
CA MET A 84 24.49 -11.64 -18.82
C MET A 84 23.25 -10.75 -19.08
N VAL A 85 23.43 -9.44 -19.25
CA VAL A 85 22.33 -8.52 -19.56
C VAL A 85 21.69 -8.84 -20.91
N ALA A 86 22.49 -9.16 -21.94
CA ALA A 86 21.98 -9.51 -23.26
C ALA A 86 21.11 -10.78 -23.24
N GLU A 87 21.57 -11.84 -22.58
CA GLU A 87 20.82 -13.10 -22.47
C GLU A 87 19.57 -12.96 -21.60
N GLN A 88 19.65 -12.21 -20.48
CA GLN A 88 18.46 -11.91 -19.68
C GLN A 88 17.39 -11.19 -20.50
N ARG A 89 17.78 -10.21 -21.34
CA ARG A 89 16.84 -9.49 -22.21
C ARG A 89 16.15 -10.41 -23.21
N LYS A 90 16.85 -11.39 -23.78
CA LYS A 90 16.25 -12.39 -24.68
C LYS A 90 15.17 -13.21 -23.97
N VAL A 91 15.46 -13.72 -22.77
CA VAL A 91 14.48 -14.47 -21.97
C VAL A 91 13.24 -13.63 -21.65
N TYR A 92 13.42 -12.38 -21.26
CA TYR A 92 12.28 -11.47 -21.05
C TYR A 92 11.46 -11.27 -22.34
N ALA A 93 12.12 -11.08 -23.48
CA ALA A 93 11.46 -10.87 -24.77
C ALA A 93 10.70 -12.12 -25.26
N GLU A 94 11.32 -13.31 -25.16
CA GLU A 94 10.71 -14.59 -25.51
C GLU A 94 9.48 -14.91 -24.64
N ALA A 95 9.54 -14.54 -23.36
CA ALA A 95 8.43 -14.69 -22.44
C ALA A 95 7.36 -13.58 -22.54
N GLY A 96 7.54 -12.62 -23.46
CA GLY A 96 6.60 -11.51 -23.67
C GLY A 96 6.44 -10.60 -22.45
N THR A 97 7.46 -10.49 -21.59
CA THR A 97 7.41 -9.74 -20.34
C THR A 97 8.57 -8.75 -20.22
N SER A 98 8.54 -7.86 -19.23
CA SER A 98 9.57 -6.83 -19.06
C SER A 98 10.10 -6.76 -17.62
N PRO A 99 11.36 -6.32 -17.42
CA PRO A 99 11.92 -6.05 -16.09
C PRO A 99 11.17 -4.97 -15.30
N LEU A 100 10.39 -4.12 -15.99
CA LEU A 100 9.62 -3.02 -15.41
C LEU A 100 8.15 -3.38 -15.11
N ALA A 101 7.63 -4.50 -15.60
CA ALA A 101 6.24 -4.91 -15.33
C ALA A 101 5.85 -4.96 -13.83
N GLY A 102 6.81 -5.06 -12.91
CA GLY A 102 6.59 -5.07 -11.46
C GLY A 102 6.74 -3.72 -10.76
N CYS A 103 7.14 -2.63 -11.44
CA CYS A 103 7.18 -1.28 -10.83
C CYS A 103 5.85 -0.51 -10.99
N LEU A 104 4.93 -1.06 -11.77
CA LEU A 104 3.56 -0.55 -11.96
C LEU A 104 2.81 -0.23 -10.65
N PRO A 105 2.89 -1.04 -9.57
CA PRO A 105 2.23 -0.73 -8.31
C PRO A 105 2.76 0.56 -7.67
N GLY A 106 4.06 0.82 -7.78
CA GLY A 106 4.68 2.01 -7.22
C GLY A 106 4.21 3.30 -7.91
N LEU A 107 4.04 3.26 -9.22
CA LEU A 107 3.59 4.42 -10.01
C LEU A 107 2.16 4.86 -9.67
N VAL A 108 1.26 3.90 -9.41
CA VAL A 108 -0.13 4.21 -9.04
C VAL A 108 -0.25 4.63 -7.57
N GLN A 109 0.68 4.23 -6.71
CA GLN A 109 0.67 4.58 -5.30
C GLN A 109 1.03 6.07 -5.08
N ILE A 110 1.88 6.67 -5.93
CA ILE A 110 2.34 8.06 -5.75
C ILE A 110 1.18 9.08 -5.81
N PRO A 111 0.30 9.08 -6.83
CA PRO A 111 -0.84 10.01 -6.88
C PRO A 111 -1.78 9.90 -5.70
N LEU A 112 -2.03 8.68 -5.21
CA LEU A 112 -2.94 8.44 -4.10
C LEU A 112 -2.41 9.03 -2.79
N VAL A 113 -1.11 8.91 -2.54
CA VAL A 113 -0.45 9.51 -1.37
C VAL A 113 -0.47 11.05 -1.44
N ILE A 114 -0.25 11.63 -2.62
CA ILE A 114 -0.32 13.09 -2.83
C ILE A 114 -1.74 13.61 -2.55
N ALA A 115 -2.76 12.90 -3.05
CA ALA A 115 -4.16 13.29 -2.82
C ALA A 115 -4.56 13.21 -1.34
N LEU A 116 -4.12 12.16 -0.63
CA LEU A 116 -4.35 12.02 0.81
C LEU A 116 -3.59 13.06 1.63
N TYR A 117 -2.35 13.37 1.28
CA TYR A 117 -1.60 14.41 1.97
C TYR A 117 -2.24 15.79 1.77
N GLY A 118 -2.76 16.08 0.56
CA GLY A 118 -3.55 17.28 0.27
C GLY A 118 -4.83 17.37 1.13
N LEU A 119 -5.51 16.25 1.33
CA LEU A 119 -6.67 16.15 2.22
C LEU A 119 -6.29 16.39 3.69
N PHE A 120 -5.14 15.88 4.14
CA PHE A 120 -4.69 16.08 5.52
C PHE A 120 -4.30 17.53 5.82
N ILE A 121 -3.64 18.23 4.91
CA ILE A 121 -3.21 19.62 5.17
C ILE A 121 -4.29 20.68 4.88
N GLY A 122 -5.54 20.27 4.59
CA GLY A 122 -6.64 21.19 4.29
C GLY A 122 -6.47 21.94 2.97
N ALA A 123 -5.86 21.32 1.95
CA ALA A 123 -5.61 21.98 0.66
C ALA A 123 -6.87 22.16 -0.23
N GLY A 124 -8.07 21.85 0.29
CA GLY A 124 -9.36 22.10 -0.36
C GLY A 124 -9.95 23.46 0.07
N PRO A 125 -10.65 24.19 -0.82
CA PRO A 125 -11.23 25.48 -0.48
C PRO A 125 -12.45 25.31 0.45
N GLY A 126 -12.33 25.76 1.70
CA GLY A 126 -13.48 26.09 2.56
C GLY A 126 -14.05 25.00 3.48
N GLU A 127 -13.31 23.96 3.82
CA GLU A 127 -13.79 22.93 4.76
C GLU A 127 -13.07 23.00 6.11
N GLU A 128 -13.83 22.89 7.20
CA GLU A 128 -13.31 22.51 8.52
C GLU A 128 -12.42 21.27 8.33
N PRO A 129 -11.14 21.31 8.73
CA PRO A 129 -10.22 20.25 8.40
C PRO A 129 -10.75 18.92 8.94
N LEU A 130 -10.77 17.89 8.10
CA LEU A 130 -11.12 16.51 8.50
C LEU A 130 -10.31 16.04 9.72
N LEU A 131 -9.15 16.67 9.95
CA LEU A 131 -8.30 16.51 11.12
C LEU A 131 -8.97 16.87 12.46
N ALA A 132 -9.91 17.82 12.45
CA ALA A 132 -10.65 18.25 13.65
C ALA A 132 -11.76 17.27 14.04
N HIS A 133 -12.14 16.35 13.14
CA HIS A 133 -13.08 15.30 13.48
C HIS A 133 -12.41 14.26 14.38
N THR A 134 -13.16 13.75 15.35
CA THR A 134 -12.68 12.71 16.25
C THR A 134 -13.02 11.33 15.70
N PHE A 135 -12.13 10.37 15.97
CA PHE A 135 -12.32 8.95 15.78
C PHE A 135 -12.13 8.25 17.11
N ALA A 136 -13.20 7.68 17.66
CA ALA A 136 -13.20 7.03 18.97
C ALA A 136 -12.63 7.94 20.10
N GLY A 137 -12.90 9.25 20.02
CA GLY A 137 -12.46 10.25 21.00
C GLY A 137 -11.06 10.84 20.74
N VAL A 138 -10.35 10.44 19.68
CA VAL A 138 -9.05 10.99 19.30
C VAL A 138 -9.18 11.79 18.00
N GLU A 139 -8.63 12.99 17.94
CA GLU A 139 -8.61 13.77 16.69
C GLU A 139 -7.93 12.99 15.57
N LEU A 140 -8.53 13.01 14.38
CA LEU A 140 -7.99 12.37 13.20
C LEU A 140 -6.63 12.96 12.77
N GLY A 141 -6.36 14.22 13.17
CA GLY A 141 -5.08 14.89 13.01
C GLY A 141 -4.04 14.59 14.09
N ALA A 142 -4.42 13.98 15.21
CA ALA A 142 -3.48 13.67 16.27
C ALA A 142 -2.41 12.71 15.77
N THR A 143 -1.18 12.89 16.24
CA THR A 143 -0.09 11.93 16.08
C THR A 143 0.04 11.09 17.35
N LEU A 144 0.73 9.95 17.28
CA LEU A 144 0.96 9.10 18.45
C LEU A 144 1.52 9.89 19.63
N ALA A 145 2.52 10.74 19.37
CA ALA A 145 3.19 11.56 20.37
C ALA A 145 2.25 12.58 21.01
N ALA A 146 1.35 13.20 20.23
CA ALA A 146 0.37 14.15 20.75
C ALA A 146 -0.76 13.46 21.53
N SER A 147 -1.04 12.18 21.22
CA SER A 147 -2.08 11.39 21.88
C SER A 147 -1.60 10.61 23.12
N ALA A 148 -0.31 10.70 23.45
CA ALA A 148 0.28 10.01 24.58
C ALA A 148 0.21 10.92 25.83
N GLU A 149 -0.70 10.62 26.75
CA GLU A 149 -0.68 11.20 28.08
C GLU A 149 0.31 10.42 28.95
N GLY A 150 1.55 10.93 29.07
CA GLY A 150 2.63 10.26 29.79
C GLY A 150 3.22 9.07 29.01
N LEU A 151 3.33 7.90 29.65
CA LEU A 151 3.84 6.66 29.01
C LEU A 151 2.74 5.80 28.37
N LEU A 152 1.47 6.17 28.52
CA LEU A 152 0.33 5.39 28.03
C LEU A 152 -0.07 5.89 26.64
N VAL A 153 0.04 5.00 25.68
CA VAL A 153 -0.43 5.21 24.31
C VAL A 153 -1.96 5.15 24.30
N SER A 154 -2.61 6.07 23.59
CA SER A 154 -4.06 6.00 23.38
C SER A 154 -4.49 4.61 22.86
N PRO A 155 -5.57 4.01 23.40
CA PRO A 155 -6.01 2.66 23.00
C PRO A 155 -6.33 2.57 21.50
N VAL A 156 -6.75 3.67 20.89
CA VAL A 156 -7.03 3.77 19.45
C VAL A 156 -5.74 3.57 18.63
N PHE A 157 -4.67 4.27 19.02
CA PHE A 157 -3.37 4.13 18.38
C PHE A 157 -2.76 2.74 18.63
N ALA A 158 -2.87 2.22 19.84
CA ALA A 158 -2.39 0.87 20.17
C ALA A 158 -3.09 -0.21 19.33
N ALA A 159 -4.41 -0.13 19.20
CA ALA A 159 -5.19 -1.03 18.35
C ALA A 159 -4.79 -0.91 16.87
N LEU A 160 -4.65 0.31 16.36
CA LEU A 160 -4.22 0.55 14.98
C LEU A 160 -2.84 -0.03 14.68
N LEU A 161 -1.85 0.22 15.54
CA LEU A 161 -0.48 -0.30 15.37
C LEU A 161 -0.45 -1.83 15.44
N LEU A 162 -1.23 -2.43 16.34
CA LEU A 162 -1.36 -3.88 16.45
C LEU A 162 -1.97 -4.47 15.17
N LEU A 163 -3.03 -3.86 14.64
CA LEU A 163 -3.66 -4.30 13.40
C LEU A 163 -2.71 -4.18 12.20
N LEU A 164 -1.97 -3.07 12.10
CA LEU A 164 -0.94 -2.89 11.09
C LEU A 164 0.18 -3.93 11.22
N ALA A 165 0.65 -4.21 12.44
CA ALA A 165 1.65 -5.24 12.69
C ALA A 165 1.14 -6.63 12.30
N LEU A 166 -0.15 -6.93 12.57
CA LEU A 166 -0.78 -8.18 12.17
C LEU A 166 -0.85 -8.31 10.64
N VAL A 167 -1.22 -7.25 9.93
CA VAL A 167 -1.24 -7.22 8.46
C VAL A 167 0.18 -7.37 7.89
N ALA A 168 1.16 -6.66 8.45
CA ALA A 168 2.57 -6.77 8.03
C ALA A 168 3.10 -8.19 8.25
N TRP A 169 2.78 -8.79 9.40
CA TRP A 169 3.11 -10.18 9.71
C TRP A 169 2.46 -11.16 8.72
N ALA A 170 1.15 -11.01 8.46
CA ALA A 170 0.43 -11.87 7.54
C ALA A 170 0.97 -11.73 6.10
N ASN A 171 1.24 -10.51 5.64
CA ASN A 171 1.84 -10.27 4.34
C ASN A 171 3.24 -10.90 4.23
N ARG A 172 4.07 -10.74 5.25
CA ARG A 172 5.37 -11.42 5.31
C ARG A 172 5.20 -12.93 5.23
N ARG A 173 4.27 -13.50 5.99
CA ARG A 173 4.10 -14.96 6.15
C ARG A 173 3.49 -15.65 4.93
N TYR A 174 2.51 -15.03 4.29
CA TYR A 174 1.70 -15.63 3.22
C TYR A 174 2.06 -15.13 1.82
N VAL A 175 2.69 -13.97 1.69
CA VAL A 175 3.04 -13.40 0.37
C VAL A 175 4.55 -13.41 0.17
N VAL A 176 5.32 -12.78 1.07
CA VAL A 176 6.76 -12.54 0.87
C VAL A 176 7.60 -13.81 1.05
N LEU A 177 7.46 -14.51 2.18
CA LEU A 177 8.28 -15.69 2.47
C LEU A 177 8.13 -16.82 1.44
N PRO A 178 6.91 -17.13 0.93
CA PRO A 178 6.78 -18.11 -0.15
C PRO A 178 7.53 -17.71 -1.42
N MET A 179 7.49 -16.43 -1.82
CA MET A 179 8.19 -15.94 -3.03
C MET A 179 9.72 -16.02 -2.90
N MET A 180 10.25 -15.97 -1.68
CA MET A 180 11.68 -16.07 -1.43
C MET A 180 12.20 -17.51 -1.45
N LYS A 181 11.35 -18.52 -1.24
CA LYS A 181 11.78 -19.92 -1.18
C LYS A 181 12.25 -20.50 -2.52
N ASP A 182 11.89 -19.87 -3.64
CA ASP A 182 12.09 -20.44 -4.99
C ASP A 182 13.37 -19.95 -5.72
N GLY A 183 14.28 -19.24 -5.04
CA GLY A 183 15.52 -18.73 -5.66
C GLY A 183 16.78 -19.47 -5.19
N PRO A 184 17.50 -20.23 -6.04
CA PRO A 184 18.75 -20.86 -5.64
C PRO A 184 19.84 -19.81 -5.36
N GLY A 185 20.39 -19.80 -4.15
CA GLY A 185 21.52 -18.94 -3.76
C GLY A 185 21.17 -17.54 -3.26
N GLN A 186 19.96 -17.33 -2.71
CA GLN A 186 19.58 -16.01 -2.18
C GLN A 186 20.51 -15.58 -1.03
N PRO A 187 21.17 -14.41 -1.12
CA PRO A 187 21.97 -13.88 -0.02
C PRO A 187 21.09 -13.66 1.24
N PRO A 188 21.64 -13.88 2.45
CA PRO A 188 20.91 -13.71 3.71
C PRO A 188 20.30 -12.29 3.87
N MET A 189 20.86 -11.30 3.18
CA MET A 189 20.34 -9.93 3.07
C MET A 189 18.90 -9.85 2.53
N LEU A 190 18.48 -10.74 1.61
CA LEU A 190 17.10 -10.79 1.12
C LEU A 190 16.11 -11.22 2.20
N GLY A 191 16.54 -12.06 3.15
CA GLY A 191 15.74 -12.42 4.32
C GLY A 191 15.50 -11.21 5.23
N ALA A 192 16.50 -10.34 5.41
CA ALA A 192 16.35 -9.09 6.14
C ALA A 192 15.38 -8.12 5.44
N LEU A 193 15.41 -8.06 4.10
CA LEU A 193 14.46 -7.26 3.30
C LEU A 193 13.00 -7.68 3.50
N SER A 194 12.72 -8.91 3.96
CA SER A 194 11.35 -9.34 4.31
C SER A 194 10.74 -8.53 5.47
N TYR A 195 11.55 -7.88 6.30
CA TYR A 195 11.10 -7.03 7.40
C TYR A 195 10.73 -5.61 6.97
N LEU A 196 10.99 -5.22 5.72
CA LEU A 196 10.56 -3.92 5.17
C LEU A 196 9.06 -3.66 5.35
N GLN A 197 8.26 -4.73 5.43
CA GLN A 197 6.81 -4.67 5.68
C GLN A 197 6.46 -4.02 7.02
N PHE A 198 7.34 -4.08 8.02
CA PHE A 198 7.09 -3.47 9.34
C PHE A 198 7.43 -1.98 9.38
N VAL A 199 8.12 -1.44 8.36
CA VAL A 199 8.41 0.00 8.26
C VAL A 199 7.11 0.80 8.23
N THR A 200 6.04 0.27 7.64
CA THR A 200 4.73 0.94 7.63
C THR A 200 4.14 1.09 9.04
N VAL A 201 4.39 0.13 9.95
CA VAL A 201 3.96 0.21 11.36
C VAL A 201 4.71 1.34 12.07
N VAL A 202 6.02 1.44 11.82
CA VAL A 202 6.84 2.52 12.39
C VAL A 202 6.39 3.87 11.84
N VAL A 203 6.20 3.99 10.52
CA VAL A 203 5.69 5.22 9.89
C VAL A 203 4.32 5.60 10.45
N ALA A 204 3.42 4.63 10.64
CA ALA A 204 2.09 4.87 11.22
C ALA A 204 2.14 5.51 12.62
N ALA A 205 3.21 5.26 13.38
CA ALA A 205 3.41 5.88 14.69
C ALA A 205 3.77 7.37 14.61
N PHE A 206 4.28 7.87 13.48
CA PHE A 206 4.71 9.27 13.32
C PHE A 206 3.77 10.13 12.47
N VAL A 207 2.81 9.51 11.79
CA VAL A 207 1.84 10.21 10.95
C VAL A 207 0.52 10.46 11.70
N PRO A 208 -0.33 11.38 11.22
CA PRO A 208 -1.67 11.57 11.77
C PRO A 208 -2.50 10.29 11.79
N LEU A 209 -3.42 10.17 12.75
CA LEU A 209 -4.28 9.00 12.93
C LEU A 209 -5.01 8.62 11.63
N ALA A 210 -5.55 9.60 10.91
CA ALA A 210 -6.22 9.37 9.64
C ALA A 210 -5.31 8.77 8.57
N ALA A 211 -4.04 9.19 8.52
CA ALA A 211 -3.04 8.60 7.64
C ALA A 211 -2.72 7.16 8.04
N GLY A 212 -2.65 6.88 9.34
CA GLY A 212 -2.49 5.52 9.87
C GLY A 212 -3.67 4.60 9.52
N ILE A 213 -4.91 5.07 9.65
CA ILE A 213 -6.12 4.32 9.24
C ILE A 213 -6.09 4.03 7.74
N TYR A 214 -5.73 5.01 6.92
CA TYR A 214 -5.54 4.80 5.49
C TYR A 214 -4.47 3.74 5.20
N LEU A 215 -3.30 3.84 5.83
CA LEU A 215 -2.22 2.85 5.67
C LEU A 215 -2.70 1.45 6.01
N PHE A 216 -3.48 1.31 7.09
CA PHE A 216 -4.09 0.05 7.47
C PHE A 216 -5.05 -0.47 6.39
N ALA A 217 -6.04 0.32 5.99
CA ALA A 217 -7.02 -0.09 4.97
C ALA A 217 -6.34 -0.46 3.65
N SER A 218 -5.35 0.33 3.23
CA SER A 218 -4.61 0.16 1.98
C SER A 218 -3.75 -1.11 1.98
N THR A 219 -3.05 -1.40 3.09
CA THR A 219 -2.21 -2.60 3.21
C THR A 219 -3.04 -3.86 3.44
N ALA A 220 -4.13 -3.79 4.21
CA ALA A 220 -5.07 -4.87 4.41
C ALA A 220 -5.74 -5.26 3.08
N TRP A 221 -6.20 -4.27 2.31
CA TRP A 221 -6.72 -4.50 0.96
C TRP A 221 -5.68 -5.19 0.08
N ALA A 222 -4.47 -4.64 -0.02
CA ALA A 222 -3.43 -5.18 -0.88
C ALA A 222 -3.09 -6.64 -0.54
N LEU A 223 -3.09 -6.99 0.76
CA LEU A 223 -2.92 -8.37 1.20
C LEU A 223 -4.10 -9.24 0.75
N ALA A 224 -5.33 -8.82 1.02
CA ALA A 224 -6.54 -9.57 0.65
C ALA A 224 -6.61 -9.78 -0.87
N GLU A 225 -6.42 -8.71 -1.64
CA GLU A 225 -6.38 -8.72 -3.11
C GLU A 225 -5.33 -9.70 -3.63
N LYS A 226 -4.08 -9.63 -3.13
CA LYS A 226 -3.03 -10.56 -3.56
C LYS A 226 -3.36 -12.01 -3.20
N VAL A 227 -3.87 -12.28 -2.01
CA VAL A 227 -4.23 -13.64 -1.57
C VAL A 227 -5.37 -14.21 -2.40
N VAL A 228 -6.39 -13.41 -2.70
CA VAL A 228 -7.55 -13.83 -3.52
C VAL A 228 -7.15 -14.01 -4.98
N LEU A 229 -6.53 -12.99 -5.58
CA LEU A 229 -6.19 -13.01 -7.00
C LEU A 229 -5.17 -14.10 -7.34
N ARG A 230 -4.23 -14.45 -6.45
CA ARG A 230 -3.31 -15.57 -6.69
C ARG A 230 -4.02 -16.91 -6.81
N ARG A 231 -5.16 -17.09 -6.13
CA ARG A 231 -5.99 -18.29 -6.20
C ARG A 231 -6.91 -18.30 -7.42
N VAL A 232 -7.39 -17.14 -7.85
CA VAL A 232 -8.39 -17.00 -8.93
C VAL A 232 -7.74 -16.89 -10.31
N VAL A 233 -6.62 -16.17 -10.42
CA VAL A 233 -5.93 -15.98 -11.70
C VAL A 233 -5.20 -17.28 -12.05
N PRO A 234 -5.48 -17.91 -13.22
CA PRO A 234 -4.76 -19.13 -13.64
C PRO A 234 -3.28 -18.86 -13.84
N ASP A 235 -2.46 -19.91 -13.83
CA ASP A 235 -1.03 -19.81 -14.11
C ASP A 235 -0.76 -19.52 -15.58
#